data_AF-A0A7Z9LXC5-F1
#
_entry.id   AF-A0A7Z9LXC5-F1
#
_cell.length_a   1.000
_cell.length_b   1.000
_cell.length_c   1.000
_cell.angle_alpha   90.00
_cell.angle_beta   90.00
_cell.angle_gamma   90.00
#
_symmetry.space_group_name_H-M   'P 1'
#
loop_
_entity.id
_entity.type
_entity.pdbx_description
1 polymer ?
#
loop_
_entity_poly.entity_id
_entity_poly.type
_entity_poly.pdbx_seq_one_letter_code
_entity_poly.pdbx_strand_id
1 'polypeptide(L)'
;MEITGKENNMYIDSHQHFWKISRGDYSWMSSEYKPLYRDFNSSDLLPLINKKNITQTIIVQAADTIAETEFILDIGNKNSFVSGVVGWIDFENSDVVKHIDKLIE
;
A
#
# COMPACT_ATOMS: atom_id res chain seq x y z
N MET A 1 -18.98 -32.01 -22.72
CA MET A 1 -19.69 -31.14 -21.75
C MET A 1 -18.63 -30.22 -21.18
N GLU A 2 -18.42 -29.08 -21.84
CA GLU A 2 -17.44 -28.09 -21.41
C GLU A 2 -17.91 -27.46 -20.10
N ILE A 3 -17.08 -27.51 -19.07
CA ILE A 3 -17.29 -26.74 -17.85
C ILE A 3 -16.83 -25.32 -18.16
N THR A 4 -17.70 -24.54 -18.76
CA THR A 4 -17.53 -23.11 -18.99
C THR A 4 -17.77 -22.37 -17.68
N GLY A 5 -16.76 -21.63 -17.22
CA GLY A 5 -16.88 -20.64 -16.15
C GLY A 5 -15.92 -20.89 -14.99
N LYS A 6 -14.65 -20.48 -15.13
CA LYS A 6 -13.91 -20.07 -13.92
C LYS A 6 -14.68 -18.87 -13.38
N GLU A 7 -15.28 -18.99 -12.20
CA GLU A 7 -15.72 -17.81 -11.46
C GLU A 7 -14.53 -16.84 -11.41
N ASN A 8 -14.74 -15.60 -11.87
CA ASN A 8 -13.77 -14.52 -11.67
C ASN A 8 -13.84 -14.12 -10.19
N ASN A 9 -13.39 -15.00 -9.30
CA ASN A 9 -13.35 -14.68 -7.88
C ASN A 9 -12.30 -13.60 -7.65
N MET A 10 -12.79 -12.46 -7.19
CA MET A 10 -11.96 -11.35 -6.76
C MET A 10 -11.34 -11.73 -5.41
N TYR A 11 -10.05 -12.03 -5.42
CA TYR A 11 -9.26 -12.21 -4.20
C TYR A 11 -8.48 -10.93 -3.94
N ILE A 12 -8.66 -10.38 -2.74
CA ILE A 12 -8.02 -9.14 -2.31
C ILE A 12 -7.06 -9.46 -1.17
N ASP A 13 -5.80 -9.05 -1.33
CA ASP A 13 -4.91 -8.88 -0.18
C ASP A 13 -5.23 -7.55 0.49
N SER A 14 -5.98 -7.60 1.58
CA SER A 14 -6.47 -6.40 2.27
C SER A 14 -5.39 -5.67 3.07
N HIS A 15 -4.18 -6.21 3.20
CA HIS A 15 -3.17 -5.62 4.08
C HIS A 15 -1.75 -5.92 3.60
N GLN A 16 -1.13 -4.94 2.94
CA GLN A 16 0.30 -4.95 2.67
C GLN A 16 0.87 -3.53 2.71
N HIS A 17 2.19 -3.41 2.70
CA HIS A 17 2.91 -2.15 2.82
C HIS A 17 3.98 -2.03 1.73
N PHE A 18 4.27 -0.78 1.34
CA PHE A 18 5.46 -0.44 0.58
C PHE A 18 6.28 0.59 1.34
N TRP A 19 7.60 0.53 1.21
CA TRP A 19 8.47 1.50 1.84
C TRP A 19 9.77 1.70 1.06
N LYS A 20 10.36 2.87 1.25
CA LYS A 20 11.70 3.23 0.77
C LYS A 20 12.55 3.71 1.93
N ILE A 21 13.65 3.03 2.23
CA ILE A 21 14.52 3.37 3.38
C ILE A 21 14.91 4.84 3.37
N SER A 22 15.15 5.40 2.17
CA SER A 22 15.54 6.80 1.99
C SER A 22 14.52 7.84 2.46
N ARG A 23 13.25 7.46 2.71
CA ARG A 23 12.27 8.36 3.33
C ARG A 23 12.61 8.68 4.78
N GLY A 24 13.24 7.75 5.48
CA GLY A 24 13.80 7.97 6.83
C GLY A 24 12.78 8.23 7.94
N ASP A 25 11.48 8.07 7.67
CA ASP A 25 10.38 8.34 8.61
C ASP A 25 9.80 7.08 9.29
N TYR A 26 10.44 5.92 9.09
CA TYR A 26 10.02 4.66 9.69
C TYR A 26 10.64 4.45 11.08
N SER A 27 9.97 4.92 12.14
CA SER A 27 10.42 4.83 13.54
C SER A 27 10.66 3.40 14.04
N TRP A 28 9.98 2.41 13.45
CA TRP A 28 10.14 0.98 13.75
C TRP A 28 11.29 0.30 13.00
N MET A 29 11.85 0.96 11.98
CA MET A 29 12.81 0.33 11.07
C MET A 29 14.22 0.38 11.65
N SER A 30 14.85 -0.79 11.74
CA SER A 30 16.21 -0.96 12.24
C SER A 30 16.98 -1.93 11.35
N SER A 31 18.29 -1.71 11.20
CA SER A 31 19.20 -2.60 10.46
C SER A 31 19.32 -3.98 11.10
N GLU A 32 18.87 -4.15 12.34
CA GLU A 32 18.76 -5.44 13.02
C GLU A 32 17.71 -6.34 12.37
N TYR A 33 16.65 -5.78 11.77
CA TYR A 33 15.59 -6.51 11.07
C TYR A 33 15.95 -6.75 9.60
N LYS A 34 17.04 -7.49 9.36
CA LYS A 34 17.65 -7.67 8.03
C LYS A 34 16.67 -7.96 6.88
N PRO A 35 15.65 -8.82 7.02
CA PRO A 35 14.71 -9.07 5.92
C PRO A 35 13.85 -7.86 5.55
N LEU A 36 13.57 -6.98 6.51
CA LEU A 36 12.74 -5.78 6.35
C LEU A 36 13.57 -4.54 6.01
N TYR A 37 14.88 -4.55 6.33
CA TYR A 37 15.81 -3.46 6.07
C TYR A 37 16.28 -3.42 4.60
N ARG A 38 15.32 -3.30 3.68
CA ARG A 38 15.50 -3.00 2.26
C ARG A 38 14.27 -2.25 1.73
N ASP A 39 14.34 -1.72 0.52
CA ASP A 39 13.14 -1.20 -0.15
C ASP A 39 12.20 -2.34 -0.55
N PHE A 40 10.89 -2.09 -0.41
CA PHE A 40 9.82 -2.97 -0.91
C PHE A 40 8.89 -2.13 -1.79
N ASN A 41 8.71 -2.58 -3.03
CA ASN A 41 7.96 -1.87 -4.07
C ASN A 41 7.06 -2.81 -4.88
N SER A 42 6.33 -2.27 -5.85
CA SER A 42 5.38 -3.03 -6.65
C SER A 42 6.01 -4.18 -7.45
N SER A 43 7.25 -4.05 -7.89
CA SER A 43 7.98 -5.15 -8.56
C SER A 43 8.33 -6.32 -7.63
N ASP A 44 8.44 -6.11 -6.32
CA ASP A 44 8.59 -7.18 -5.35
C ASP A 44 7.27 -7.96 -5.17
N LEU A 45 6.13 -7.25 -5.16
CA LEU A 45 4.82 -7.84 -4.83
C LEU A 45 4.14 -8.50 -6.03
N LEU A 46 4.24 -7.92 -7.23
CA LEU A 46 3.52 -8.37 -8.43
C LEU A 46 3.71 -9.87 -8.74
N PRO A 47 4.93 -10.45 -8.68
CA PRO A 47 5.11 -11.88 -8.90
C PRO A 47 4.42 -12.76 -7.84
N LEU A 48 4.31 -12.27 -6.59
CA LEU A 48 3.72 -13.00 -5.47
C LEU A 48 2.20 -13.08 -5.60
N ILE A 49 1.54 -11.94 -5.90
CA ILE A 49 0.08 -11.89 -6.07
C ILE A 49 -0.37 -12.72 -7.27
N ASN A 50 0.39 -12.68 -8.37
CA ASN A 50 0.13 -13.50 -9.57
C ASN A 50 0.20 -15.00 -9.25
N LYS A 51 1.21 -15.43 -8.50
CA LYS A 51 1.37 -16.85 -8.09
C LYS A 51 0.22 -17.33 -7.19
N LYS A 52 -0.43 -16.42 -6.46
CA LYS A 52 -1.49 -16.71 -5.49
C LYS A 52 -2.89 -16.44 -6.02
N ASN A 53 -3.04 -15.99 -7.27
CA ASN A 53 -4.31 -15.52 -7.84
C ASN A 53 -4.96 -14.40 -7.01
N ILE A 54 -4.17 -13.58 -6.32
CA ILE A 54 -4.63 -12.35 -5.70
C ILE A 54 -4.79 -11.32 -6.82
N THR A 55 -6.01 -10.83 -7.00
CA THR A 55 -6.39 -9.96 -8.11
C THR A 55 -6.21 -8.48 -7.81
N GLN A 56 -6.27 -8.11 -6.53
CA GLN A 56 -6.20 -6.73 -6.05
C GLN A 56 -5.56 -6.66 -4.67
N THR A 57 -5.01 -5.50 -4.30
CA THR A 57 -4.42 -5.26 -2.98
C THR A 57 -4.86 -3.93 -2.39
N ILE A 58 -4.74 -3.80 -1.08
CA ILE A 58 -4.86 -2.53 -0.36
C ILE A 58 -3.49 -2.19 0.24
N ILE A 59 -2.99 -0.98 0.00
CA ILE A 59 -1.77 -0.49 0.66
C ILE A 59 -2.17 0.14 1.99
N VAL A 60 -1.52 -0.26 3.08
CA VAL A 60 -1.70 0.33 4.41
C VAL A 60 -0.44 1.13 4.76
N GLN A 61 -0.58 2.30 5.36
CA GLN A 61 0.54 3.12 5.83
C GLN A 61 1.57 2.31 6.62
N ALA A 62 2.85 2.63 6.47
CA ALA A 62 3.94 2.09 7.29
C ALA A 62 4.64 3.15 8.16
N ALA A 63 4.31 4.44 8.00
CA ALA A 63 4.77 5.53 8.85
C ALA A 63 3.62 6.49 9.18
N ASP A 64 3.73 7.16 10.31
CA ASP A 64 2.76 8.10 10.88
C ASP A 64 2.96 9.52 10.36
N THR A 65 3.04 9.67 9.04
CA THR A 65 3.26 10.97 8.38
C THR A 65 2.29 11.20 7.22
N ILE A 66 1.91 12.46 6.96
CA ILE A 66 1.14 12.82 5.76
C ILE A 66 1.93 12.46 4.48
N ALA A 67 3.26 12.61 4.53
CA ALA A 67 4.15 12.26 3.43
C ALA A 67 4.10 10.75 3.09
N GLU A 68 3.80 9.87 4.05
CA GLU A 68 3.56 8.44 3.79
C GLU A 68 2.27 8.25 3.00
N THR A 69 1.19 8.90 3.40
CA THR A 69 -0.09 8.85 2.68
C THR A 69 0.07 9.34 1.24
N GLU A 70 0.71 10.49 1.02
CA GLU A 70 0.98 11.01 -0.32
C GLU A 70 1.81 10.02 -1.16
N PHE A 71 2.79 9.35 -0.56
CA PHE A 71 3.63 8.36 -1.23
C PHE A 71 2.89 7.09 -1.65
N ILE A 72 2.07 6.52 -0.76
CA ILE A 72 1.32 5.30 -1.08
C ILE A 72 0.13 5.60 -2.01
N LEU A 73 -0.44 6.81 -1.99
CA LEU A 73 -1.40 7.28 -3.00
C LEU A 73 -0.75 7.34 -4.39
N ASP A 74 0.46 7.92 -4.50
CA ASP A 74 1.22 7.92 -5.77
C ASP A 74 1.51 6.50 -6.28
N ILE A 75 1.85 5.57 -5.39
CA ILE A 75 2.01 4.15 -5.77
C ILE A 75 0.67 3.57 -6.24
N GLY A 76 -0.43 3.79 -5.52
CA GLY A 76 -1.75 3.31 -5.89
C GLY A 76 -2.16 3.77 -7.30
N ASN A 77 -1.97 5.05 -7.59
CA ASN A 77 -2.26 5.65 -8.90
C ASN A 77 -1.43 5.06 -10.05
N LYS A 78 -0.24 4.51 -9.76
CA LYS A 78 0.66 3.93 -10.76
C LYS A 78 0.50 2.42 -10.96
N ASN A 79 -0.27 1.74 -10.11
CA ASN A 79 -0.35 0.28 -10.10
C ASN A 79 -1.81 -0.21 -10.09
N SER A 80 -2.30 -0.70 -11.22
CA SER A 80 -3.71 -1.11 -11.40
C SER A 80 -4.17 -2.33 -10.57
N PHE A 81 -3.24 -3.04 -9.93
CA PHE A 81 -3.55 -4.11 -8.97
C PHE A 81 -3.80 -3.57 -7.55
N VAL A 82 -3.62 -2.27 -7.32
CA VAL A 82 -3.96 -1.62 -6.05
C VAL A 82 -5.38 -1.06 -6.16
N SER A 83 -6.30 -1.60 -5.36
CA SER A 83 -7.69 -1.15 -5.31
C SER A 83 -7.93 0.00 -4.34
N GLY A 84 -7.00 0.25 -3.42
CA GLY A 84 -7.17 1.28 -2.42
C GLY A 84 -5.99 1.45 -1.48
N VAL A 85 -6.08 2.49 -0.66
CA VAL A 85 -5.08 2.92 0.29
C VAL A 85 -5.75 3.16 1.65
N VAL A 86 -5.10 2.71 2.72
CA VAL A 86 -5.37 3.10 4.10
C VAL A 86 -4.23 4.02 4.53
N GLY A 87 -4.45 5.33 4.39
CA GLY A 87 -3.49 6.37 4.74
C GLY A 87 -3.47 6.70 6.22
N TRP A 88 -2.46 7.48 6.60
CA TRP A 88 -2.35 8.15 7.89
C TRP A 88 -2.77 9.63 7.78
N ILE A 89 -3.37 10.15 8.85
CA ILE A 89 -3.67 11.57 9.02
C ILE A 89 -3.57 11.92 10.51
N ASP A 90 -3.22 13.16 10.81
CA ASP A 90 -3.27 13.68 12.18
C ASP A 90 -4.71 14.11 12.52
N PHE A 91 -5.42 13.27 13.26
CA PHE A 91 -6.79 13.56 13.72
C PHE A 91 -6.86 14.62 14.83
N GLU A 92 -5.73 14.93 15.49
CA GLU A 92 -5.67 15.94 16.55
C GLU A 92 -5.45 17.35 15.97
N ASN A 93 -5.05 17.45 14.70
CA ASN A 93 -4.87 18.71 14.01
C ASN A 93 -6.22 19.38 13.72
N SER A 94 -6.37 20.66 14.12
CA SER A 94 -7.58 21.44 13.85
C SER A 94 -7.89 21.62 12.36
N ASP A 95 -6.89 21.48 11.49
CA ASP A 95 -7.04 21.57 10.03
C ASP A 95 -7.20 20.18 9.35
N VAL A 96 -7.44 19.09 10.11
CA VAL A 96 -7.52 17.71 9.59
C VAL A 96 -8.43 17.57 8.37
N VAL A 97 -9.59 18.22 8.35
CA VAL A 97 -10.53 18.16 7.23
C VAL A 97 -9.89 18.70 5.94
N LYS A 98 -9.19 19.85 6.02
CA LYS A 98 -8.49 20.42 4.85
C LYS A 98 -7.36 19.51 4.37
N HIS A 99 -6.67 18.84 5.29
CA HIS A 99 -5.63 17.88 4.91
C HIS A 99 -6.24 16.65 4.22
N ILE A 100 -7.37 16.13 4.69
CA ILE A 100 -8.09 15.05 4.02
C ILE A 100 -8.56 15.48 2.62
N ASP A 101 -9.16 16.66 2.49
CA ASP A 101 -9.63 17.19 1.20
C ASP A 101 -8.49 17.22 0.17
N LYS A 102 -7.30 17.68 0.57
CA LYS A 102 -6.11 17.69 -0.30
C LYS A 102 -5.64 16.29 -0.73
N LEU A 103 -5.88 15.26 0.07
CA LEU A 103 -5.45 13.88 -0.20
C LEU A 103 -6.41 13.11 -1.12
N ILE A 104 -7.64 13.59 -1.28
CA ILE A 104 -8.68 12.93 -2.11
C ILE A 104 -8.90 13.63 -3.47
N GLU A 105 -8.19 14.74 -3.73
CA GLU A 105 -8.09 15.40 -5.04
C GLU A 105 -7.25 14.58 -6.03
#